data_AF-A0A0M3JZK3-F1
#
_entry.id   AF-A0A0M3JZK3-F1
#
_cell.length_a   1.000
_cell.length_b   1.000
_cell.length_c   1.000
_cell.angle_alpha   90.00
_cell.angle_beta   90.00
_cell.angle_gamma   90.00
#
_symmetry.space_group_name_H-M   'P 1'
#
loop_
_entity.id
_entity.type
_entity.pdbx_description
1 polymer ?
#
loop_
_entity_poly.entity_id
_entity_poly.type
_entity_poly.pdbx_seq_one_letter_code
_entity_poly.pdbx_strand_id
1 'polypeptide(L)'
;MRTLALFVSILCAIQALPLDKTAIQPKILQPVEPAKKGLIVGAAQDVKQEINGVIESIKKDADVVVEKLDVKIEPEEKRRHHGGHGGHGGHGGHGGHGNRNPELQRLVDDMWQADQDKPHNQIDWGNPMDGNMDQSSNPLIANVDENVLQNDQYQALLAMYQANVFTPNVCEEEQPMTGNKLQVVQNTFNAFVQTPMFQLAYKYMRDHGVAGEWNEFSQKLWNLWMGTYSRCHHRAQGSSGWEHVFIGEWKGNEVDGQHSWVKYYTLQQADQVDYYGYKNHDADLIGSFQYTWENHLKRLGGFFLNTSPAFDFSLLTVCALTEPGANGCRFMLENFPVSVTSYTQSCDAGICLATAYPAE
;
A
#
# COMPACT_ATOMS: atom_id res chain seq x y z
N MET A 1 -2.08 -46.08 3.91
CA MET A 1 -1.05 -46.07 2.85
C MET A 1 -1.69 -46.33 1.50
N ARG A 2 -2.33 -45.30 0.97
CA ARG A 2 -2.73 -45.12 -0.44
C ARG A 2 -2.69 -43.61 -0.68
N THR A 3 -2.39 -43.23 -1.92
CA THR A 3 -2.41 -41.88 -2.50
C THR A 3 -1.17 -40.99 -2.25
N LEU A 4 -0.01 -41.42 -2.75
CA LEU A 4 1.03 -40.51 -3.26
C LEU A 4 1.31 -40.94 -4.71
N ALA A 5 0.60 -40.33 -5.66
CA ALA A 5 0.79 -40.53 -7.09
C ALA A 5 0.22 -39.31 -7.83
N LEU A 6 1.05 -38.29 -7.99
CA LEU A 6 1.20 -37.43 -9.18
C LEU A 6 2.27 -36.38 -8.84
N PHE A 7 3.06 -35.95 -9.83
CA PHE A 7 4.08 -34.89 -9.79
C PHE A 7 5.57 -35.23 -9.74
N VAL A 8 5.99 -36.47 -10.00
CA VAL A 8 7.38 -36.71 -10.45
C VAL A 8 7.40 -37.74 -11.58
N SER A 9 6.98 -37.34 -12.78
CA SER A 9 7.27 -38.06 -14.05
C SER A 9 6.75 -37.31 -15.29
N ILE A 10 7.20 -36.07 -15.53
CA ILE A 10 7.36 -35.54 -16.91
C ILE A 10 8.59 -34.61 -16.92
N LEU A 11 9.74 -35.17 -16.54
CA LEU A 11 11.06 -34.61 -16.82
C LEU A 11 11.89 -35.65 -17.57
N CYS A 12 11.27 -36.30 -18.57
CA CYS A 12 11.96 -37.26 -19.44
C CYS A 12 11.14 -37.49 -20.72
N ALA A 13 11.06 -36.46 -21.58
CA ALA A 13 10.87 -36.58 -23.02
C ALA A 13 10.88 -35.18 -23.64
N ILE A 14 12.07 -34.66 -23.94
CA ILE A 14 12.49 -34.08 -25.23
C ILE A 14 14.01 -33.92 -25.10
N GLN A 15 14.69 -35.07 -25.05
CA GLN A 15 16.01 -35.22 -25.66
C GLN A 15 15.77 -35.95 -26.98
N ALA A 16 15.62 -35.18 -28.04
CA ALA A 16 15.93 -35.63 -29.38
C ALA A 16 16.15 -34.38 -30.22
N LEU A 17 17.41 -33.93 -30.29
CA LEU A 17 18.14 -33.53 -31.50
C LEU A 17 19.39 -32.74 -31.08
N PRO A 18 20.53 -32.93 -31.76
CA PRO A 18 21.84 -32.49 -31.29
C PRO A 18 22.03 -30.99 -31.51
N LEU A 19 22.35 -30.24 -30.45
CA LEU A 19 22.86 -28.88 -30.56
C LEU A 19 24.36 -28.94 -30.89
N ASP A 20 24.69 -28.65 -32.15
CA ASP A 20 26.06 -28.36 -32.59
C ASP A 20 26.55 -27.09 -31.89
N LYS A 21 27.62 -27.22 -31.10
CA LYS A 21 28.24 -26.12 -30.32
C LYS A 21 29.36 -25.41 -31.08
N THR A 22 29.32 -25.36 -32.41
CA THR A 22 30.34 -24.65 -33.21
C THR A 22 29.78 -23.55 -34.11
N ALA A 23 29.34 -22.43 -33.53
CA ALA A 23 29.20 -21.16 -34.27
C ALA A 23 29.05 -19.94 -33.35
N ILE A 24 30.06 -19.62 -32.53
CA ILE A 24 30.22 -18.26 -32.01
C ILE A 24 31.23 -17.55 -32.91
N GLN A 25 30.73 -16.71 -33.82
CA GLN A 25 31.48 -15.57 -34.35
C GLN A 25 30.58 -14.32 -34.29
N PRO A 26 31.15 -13.13 -34.01
CA PRO A 26 30.38 -11.90 -33.90
C PRO A 26 29.93 -11.45 -35.29
N LYS A 27 28.63 -11.56 -35.57
CA LYS A 27 28.07 -11.04 -36.82
C LYS A 27 27.90 -9.53 -36.69
N ILE A 28 28.87 -8.82 -37.25
CA ILE A 28 28.86 -7.39 -37.52
C ILE A 28 27.54 -7.02 -38.23
N LEU A 29 26.92 -5.92 -37.77
CA LEU A 29 25.73 -5.27 -38.30
C LEU A 29 25.68 -5.32 -39.84
N GLN A 30 24.73 -6.09 -40.39
CA GLN A 30 24.33 -5.96 -41.79
C GLN A 30 23.04 -5.14 -41.89
N PRO A 31 22.84 -4.33 -42.96
CA PRO A 31 21.63 -3.53 -43.13
C PRO A 31 20.41 -4.43 -43.27
N VAL A 32 19.34 -4.13 -42.52
CA VAL A 32 18.05 -4.82 -42.64
C VAL A 32 17.47 -4.56 -44.03
N GLU A 33 17.18 -5.64 -44.78
CA GLU A 33 16.57 -5.55 -46.11
C GLU A 33 15.24 -4.77 -46.09
N PRO A 34 14.93 -3.98 -47.14
CA PRO A 34 13.77 -3.08 -47.18
C PRO A 34 12.42 -3.79 -47.00
N ALA A 35 12.31 -5.07 -47.37
CA ALA A 35 11.08 -5.86 -47.20
C ALA A 35 10.75 -6.17 -45.72
N LYS A 36 11.74 -6.30 -44.84
CA LYS A 36 11.51 -6.56 -43.40
C LYS A 36 11.23 -5.29 -42.59
N LYS A 37 11.66 -4.12 -43.10
CA LYS A 37 11.37 -2.82 -42.48
C LYS A 37 9.88 -2.47 -42.58
N GLY A 38 9.24 -2.79 -43.71
CA GLY A 38 7.79 -2.61 -43.88
C GLY A 38 6.95 -3.50 -42.95
N LEU A 39 7.40 -4.73 -42.70
CA LEU A 39 6.69 -5.68 -41.82
C LEU A 39 6.77 -5.27 -40.34
N ILE A 40 7.92 -4.74 -39.88
CA ILE A 40 8.10 -4.24 -38.51
C ILE A 40 7.32 -2.93 -38.28
N VAL A 41 7.29 -2.04 -39.29
CA VAL A 41 6.52 -0.79 -39.21
C VAL A 41 5.01 -1.09 -39.21
N GLY A 42 4.56 -2.06 -40.00
CA GLY A 42 3.18 -2.56 -39.98
C GLY A 42 2.78 -3.09 -38.61
N ALA A 43 3.57 -4.04 -38.06
CA ALA A 43 3.31 -4.60 -36.73
C ALA A 43 3.31 -3.52 -35.62
N ALA A 44 4.18 -2.52 -35.69
CA ALA A 44 4.20 -1.41 -34.73
C ALA A 44 2.99 -0.48 -34.88
N GLN A 45 2.45 -0.30 -36.09
CA GLN A 45 1.22 0.46 -36.33
C GLN A 45 -0.02 -0.31 -35.86
N ASP A 46 -0.05 -1.63 -36.07
CA ASP A 46 -1.14 -2.50 -35.61
C ASP A 46 -1.22 -2.52 -34.08
N VAL A 47 -0.08 -2.69 -33.39
CA VAL A 47 0.00 -2.59 -31.93
C VAL A 47 -0.42 -1.21 -31.43
N LYS A 48 -0.05 -0.14 -32.15
CA LYS A 48 -0.47 1.23 -31.79
C LYS A 48 -1.97 1.45 -31.96
N GLN A 49 -2.59 0.83 -32.97
CA GLN A 49 -4.05 0.87 -33.16
C GLN A 49 -4.78 0.08 -32.07
N GLU A 50 -4.28 -1.10 -31.69
CA GLU A 50 -4.84 -1.89 -30.60
C GLU A 50 -4.76 -1.14 -29.26
N ILE A 51 -3.60 -0.54 -28.94
CA ILE A 51 -3.43 0.29 -27.72
C ILE A 51 -4.39 1.47 -27.73
N ASN A 52 -4.54 2.17 -28.85
CA ASN A 52 -5.49 3.28 -28.95
C ASN A 52 -6.95 2.82 -28.79
N GLY A 53 -7.31 1.63 -29.30
CA GLY A 53 -8.63 1.04 -29.10
C GLY A 53 -8.91 0.73 -27.62
N VAL A 54 -7.92 0.20 -26.89
CA VAL A 54 -8.02 -0.06 -25.45
C VAL A 54 -8.16 1.25 -24.67
N ILE A 55 -7.39 2.28 -25.00
CA ILE A 55 -7.48 3.61 -24.35
C ILE A 55 -8.87 4.23 -24.53
N GLU A 56 -9.43 4.17 -25.74
CA GLU A 56 -10.79 4.71 -26.00
C GLU A 56 -11.88 3.89 -25.30
N SER A 57 -11.71 2.57 -25.15
CA SER A 57 -12.62 1.75 -24.33
C SER A 57 -12.57 2.16 -22.86
N ILE A 58 -11.37 2.35 -22.29
CA ILE A 58 -11.18 2.75 -20.89
C ILE A 58 -11.79 4.14 -20.64
N LYS A 59 -11.61 5.10 -21.56
CA LYS A 59 -12.24 6.43 -21.44
C LYS A 59 -13.76 6.34 -21.45
N LYS A 60 -14.33 5.53 -22.35
CA LYS A 60 -15.77 5.34 -22.44
C LYS A 60 -16.34 4.71 -21.17
N ASP A 61 -15.63 3.73 -20.61
CA ASP A 61 -16.05 3.08 -19.36
C ASP A 61 -15.94 4.05 -18.16
N ALA A 62 -14.91 4.91 -18.14
CA ALA A 62 -14.77 5.97 -17.16
C ALA A 62 -15.90 7.03 -17.27
N ASP A 63 -16.24 7.48 -18.47
CA ASP A 63 -17.33 8.45 -18.69
C ASP A 63 -18.70 7.89 -18.26
N VAL A 64 -18.93 6.58 -18.48
CA VAL A 64 -20.16 5.88 -18.03
C VAL A 64 -20.22 5.76 -16.51
N VAL A 65 -19.08 5.60 -15.83
CA VAL A 65 -19.02 5.58 -14.35
C VAL A 65 -19.30 6.98 -13.80
N VAL A 66 -18.75 8.03 -14.42
CA VAL A 66 -19.00 9.43 -14.03
C VAL A 66 -20.49 9.80 -14.20
N GLU A 67 -21.13 9.42 -15.31
CA GLU A 67 -22.54 9.72 -15.57
C GLU A 67 -23.50 8.95 -14.63
N LYS A 68 -23.10 7.77 -14.14
CA LYS A 68 -23.86 7.00 -13.15
C LYS A 68 -23.74 7.52 -11.72
N LEU A 69 -22.74 8.36 -11.42
CA LEU A 69 -22.54 8.98 -10.10
C LEU A 69 -23.32 10.29 -9.93
N ASP A 70 -23.94 10.82 -10.98
CA ASP A 70 -24.84 12.00 -10.96
C ASP A 70 -26.24 11.67 -10.38
N VAL A 71 -26.28 10.91 -9.28
CA VAL A 71 -27.52 10.66 -8.52
C VAL A 71 -27.81 11.86 -7.62
N LYS A 72 -28.73 12.69 -8.11
CA LYS A 72 -29.50 13.77 -7.45
C LYS A 72 -29.33 13.86 -5.92
N ILE A 73 -28.54 14.85 -5.49
CA ILE A 73 -28.60 15.40 -4.13
C ILE A 73 -29.80 16.35 -4.07
N GLU A 74 -30.88 15.96 -3.39
CA GLU A 74 -31.96 16.89 -3.02
C GLU A 74 -31.52 17.77 -1.83
N PRO A 75 -31.88 19.06 -1.80
CA PRO A 75 -31.47 19.97 -0.74
C PRO A 75 -32.21 19.67 0.58
N GLU A 76 -31.43 19.50 1.65
CA GLU A 76 -31.91 19.15 2.98
C GLU A 76 -32.70 20.30 3.65
N GLU A 77 -33.94 20.00 4.07
CA GLU A 77 -34.85 20.93 4.73
C GLU A 77 -34.54 21.02 6.24
N LYS A 78 -34.28 22.24 6.72
CA LYS A 78 -33.99 22.57 8.13
C LYS A 78 -34.99 21.94 9.12
N ARG A 79 -34.57 20.92 9.88
CA ARG A 79 -35.30 20.47 11.08
C ARG A 79 -34.74 21.10 12.35
N ARG A 80 -35.66 21.72 13.09
CA ARG A 80 -35.44 22.49 14.32
C ARG A 80 -35.11 21.56 15.49
N HIS A 81 -34.14 21.98 16.29
CA HIS A 81 -33.85 21.52 17.64
C HIS A 81 -35.11 21.39 18.51
N HIS A 82 -35.27 20.27 19.21
CA HIS A 82 -35.92 20.20 20.53
C HIS A 82 -35.08 19.29 21.43
N GLY A 83 -34.69 19.82 22.59
CA GLY A 83 -33.81 19.16 23.55
C GLY A 83 -34.50 18.07 24.37
N GLY A 84 -33.68 17.22 24.97
CA GLY A 84 -34.08 16.25 25.98
C GLY A 84 -32.87 15.83 26.80
N HIS A 85 -32.86 16.25 28.07
CA HIS A 85 -31.89 15.87 29.11
C HIS A 85 -31.94 14.36 29.44
N GLY A 86 -30.79 13.79 29.77
CA GLY A 86 -30.66 12.55 30.54
C GLY A 86 -29.18 12.25 30.80
N GLY A 87 -28.72 12.48 32.04
CA GLY A 87 -27.31 12.29 32.43
C GLY A 87 -27.05 10.94 33.11
N HIS A 88 -25.75 10.59 33.17
CA HIS A 88 -24.97 9.82 34.16
C HIS A 88 -23.67 9.36 33.44
N GLY A 89 -22.49 9.96 33.66
CA GLY A 89 -21.49 9.67 34.71
C GLY A 89 -20.66 8.42 34.35
N GLY A 90 -19.32 8.37 34.23
CA GLY A 90 -18.19 9.27 34.43
C GLY A 90 -16.87 8.44 34.31
N HIS A 91 -15.73 9.13 34.13
CA HIS A 91 -14.32 8.67 33.98
C HIS A 91 -13.89 8.23 32.56
N GLY A 92 -12.85 8.78 31.92
CA GLY A 92 -11.84 9.74 32.33
C GLY A 92 -10.53 9.44 31.60
N GLY A 93 -10.33 10.02 30.42
CA GLY A 93 -9.09 9.97 29.65
C GLY A 93 -9.01 11.19 28.73
N HIS A 94 -8.31 12.23 29.18
CA HIS A 94 -8.13 13.47 28.43
C HIS A 94 -7.13 13.27 27.28
N GLY A 95 -7.63 12.87 26.10
CA GLY A 95 -6.96 13.06 24.82
C GLY A 95 -7.36 14.41 24.23
N GLY A 96 -6.38 15.24 23.86
CA GLY A 96 -6.57 16.66 23.56
C GLY A 96 -7.65 16.97 22.51
N HIS A 97 -8.54 17.88 22.87
CA HIS A 97 -9.49 18.56 21.97
C HIS A 97 -8.77 19.50 20.98
N GLY A 98 -7.83 18.96 20.20
CA GLY A 98 -7.38 19.63 18.98
C GLY A 98 -8.54 19.62 17.99
N ASN A 99 -8.84 20.78 17.40
CA ASN A 99 -9.98 20.98 16.52
C ASN A 99 -9.91 19.99 15.35
N ARG A 100 -10.75 18.95 15.36
CA ARG A 100 -10.82 17.94 14.29
C ARG A 100 -11.40 18.61 13.05
N ASN A 101 -10.78 18.38 11.89
CA ASN A 101 -11.22 18.94 10.61
C ASN A 101 -12.52 18.23 10.15
N PRO A 102 -13.69 18.91 10.09
CA PRO A 102 -14.96 18.27 9.74
C PRO A 102 -15.08 17.85 8.27
N GLU A 103 -14.26 18.40 7.38
CA GLU A 103 -14.21 17.97 5.98
C GLU A 103 -13.37 16.70 5.84
N LEU A 104 -12.23 16.64 6.53
CA LEU A 104 -11.43 15.41 6.65
C LEU A 104 -12.27 14.28 7.27
N GLN A 105 -13.02 14.55 8.34
CA GLN A 105 -13.89 13.54 8.95
C GLN A 105 -14.87 12.96 7.93
N ARG A 106 -15.54 13.82 7.16
CA ARG A 106 -16.48 13.38 6.12
C ARG A 106 -15.80 12.55 5.04
N LEU A 107 -14.60 12.95 4.59
CA LEU A 107 -13.82 12.14 3.66
C LEU A 107 -13.54 10.73 4.22
N VAL A 108 -13.09 10.63 5.47
CA VAL A 108 -12.77 9.35 6.10
C VAL A 108 -14.02 8.48 6.18
N ASP A 109 -15.15 9.05 6.59
CA ASP A 109 -16.43 8.35 6.66
C ASP A 109 -16.87 7.84 5.27
N ASP A 110 -16.75 8.68 4.24
CA ASP A 110 -17.10 8.33 2.85
C ASP A 110 -16.16 7.26 2.28
N MET A 111 -14.85 7.38 2.49
CA MET A 111 -13.87 6.36 2.10
C MET A 111 -14.13 5.04 2.80
N TRP A 112 -14.45 5.08 4.10
CA TRP A 112 -14.76 3.89 4.87
C TRP A 112 -16.02 3.21 4.35
N GLN A 113 -17.08 3.95 4.03
CA GLN A 113 -18.28 3.39 3.42
C GLN A 113 -18.04 2.84 2.00
N ALA A 114 -17.17 3.48 1.22
CA ALA A 114 -16.84 3.07 -0.14
C ALA A 114 -15.97 1.82 -0.20
N ASP A 115 -15.21 1.51 0.86
CA ASP A 115 -14.29 0.38 0.90
C ASP A 115 -15.01 -0.97 1.03
N GLN A 116 -15.25 -1.64 -0.09
CA GLN A 116 -15.85 -2.98 -0.12
C GLN A 116 -14.82 -4.10 0.14
N ASP A 117 -13.54 -3.75 0.29
CA ASP A 117 -12.41 -4.67 0.35
C ASP A 117 -11.79 -4.74 1.77
N LYS A 118 -12.49 -4.20 2.77
CA LYS A 118 -12.08 -4.28 4.17
C LYS A 118 -12.21 -5.72 4.68
N PRO A 119 -11.17 -6.31 5.27
CA PRO A 119 -11.27 -7.61 5.91
C PRO A 119 -12.02 -7.57 7.22
N HIS A 120 -12.49 -8.74 7.65
CA HIS A 120 -12.91 -9.02 9.02
C HIS A 120 -11.96 -10.05 9.65
N ASN A 121 -10.71 -9.67 9.84
CA ASN A 121 -9.68 -10.50 10.45
C ASN A 121 -9.94 -10.66 11.95
N GLN A 122 -9.53 -11.80 12.50
CA GLN A 122 -9.51 -12.02 13.95
C GLN A 122 -8.13 -11.64 14.48
N ILE A 123 -8.12 -10.68 15.40
CA ILE A 123 -6.89 -10.20 16.05
C ILE A 123 -6.80 -10.81 17.44
N ASP A 124 -5.68 -11.45 17.73
CA ASP A 124 -5.31 -11.89 19.07
C ASP A 124 -4.27 -10.92 19.63
N TRP A 125 -4.75 -9.94 20.38
CA TRP A 125 -3.86 -8.95 21.02
C TRP A 125 -2.93 -9.59 22.06
N GLY A 126 -3.22 -10.79 22.56
CA GLY A 126 -2.39 -11.43 23.57
C GLY A 126 -2.22 -10.59 24.85
N ASN A 127 -0.99 -10.46 25.32
CA ASN A 127 -0.63 -9.75 26.54
C ASN A 127 0.07 -8.40 26.25
N PRO A 128 0.06 -7.46 27.22
CA PRO A 128 0.87 -6.25 27.11
C PRO A 128 2.36 -6.56 26.96
N MET A 129 3.06 -5.82 26.11
CA MET A 129 4.52 -5.92 25.93
C MET A 129 5.28 -5.53 27.21
N ASP A 130 6.43 -6.15 27.44
CA ASP A 130 7.34 -5.82 28.57
C ASP A 130 8.61 -5.05 28.13
N GLY A 131 8.80 -4.89 26.82
CA GLY A 131 9.89 -4.12 26.21
C GLY A 131 11.08 -4.94 25.74
N ASN A 132 11.24 -6.21 26.14
CA ASN A 132 12.41 -7.01 25.75
C ASN A 132 12.10 -8.48 25.42
N MET A 133 10.98 -9.03 25.87
CA MET A 133 10.66 -10.45 25.73
C MET A 133 9.26 -10.65 25.20
N ASP A 134 9.08 -11.74 24.46
CA ASP A 134 7.76 -12.21 24.05
C ASP A 134 6.87 -12.49 25.27
N GLN A 135 5.74 -11.80 25.36
CA GLN A 135 4.69 -12.00 26.35
C GLN A 135 3.45 -12.72 25.78
N SER A 136 3.39 -12.93 24.47
CA SER A 136 2.21 -13.36 23.73
C SER A 136 2.53 -14.61 22.90
N SER A 137 2.16 -15.79 23.43
CA SER A 137 2.45 -17.07 22.79
C SER A 137 1.73 -17.33 21.46
N ASN A 138 0.80 -16.46 21.07
CA ASN A 138 0.00 -16.59 19.86
C ASN A 138 0.36 -15.47 18.87
N PRO A 139 0.24 -15.72 17.55
CA PRO A 139 0.40 -14.68 16.55
C PRO A 139 -0.68 -13.61 16.67
N LEU A 140 -0.32 -12.34 16.37
CA LEU A 140 -1.24 -11.20 16.39
C LEU A 140 -2.46 -11.39 15.48
N ILE A 141 -2.25 -11.85 14.23
CA ILE A 141 -3.35 -12.07 13.29
C ILE A 141 -3.70 -13.56 13.35
N ALA A 142 -4.74 -13.89 14.12
CA ALA A 142 -5.16 -15.27 14.35
C ALA A 142 -5.86 -15.88 13.12
N ASN A 143 -6.60 -15.07 12.38
CA ASN A 143 -7.29 -15.49 11.16
C ASN A 143 -7.49 -14.32 10.20
N VAL A 144 -7.41 -14.57 8.88
CA VAL A 144 -7.70 -13.59 7.83
C VAL A 144 -8.87 -14.06 6.99
N ASP A 145 -9.74 -13.10 6.61
CA ASP A 145 -10.72 -13.36 5.56
C ASP A 145 -10.02 -13.45 4.19
N GLU A 146 -9.61 -14.65 3.81
CA GLU A 146 -8.86 -14.85 2.57
C GLU A 146 -9.65 -14.52 1.30
N ASN A 147 -10.98 -14.36 1.39
CA ASN A 147 -11.78 -13.96 0.23
C ASN A 147 -11.43 -12.55 -0.22
N VAL A 148 -11.23 -11.60 0.70
CA VAL A 148 -10.87 -10.22 0.34
C VAL A 148 -9.48 -10.17 -0.31
N LEU A 149 -8.59 -11.11 0.02
CA LEU A 149 -7.26 -11.19 -0.59
C LEU A 149 -7.32 -11.51 -2.09
N GLN A 150 -8.44 -12.00 -2.61
CA GLN A 150 -8.63 -12.23 -4.05
C GLN A 150 -8.93 -10.96 -4.84
N ASN A 151 -9.24 -9.84 -4.17
CA ASN A 151 -9.56 -8.59 -4.85
C ASN A 151 -8.29 -7.95 -5.44
N ASP A 152 -8.46 -7.23 -6.56
CA ASP A 152 -7.36 -6.80 -7.42
C ASP A 152 -6.24 -6.04 -6.68
N GLN A 153 -6.60 -5.16 -5.74
CA GLN A 153 -5.62 -4.40 -4.95
C GLN A 153 -4.75 -5.31 -4.07
N TYR A 154 -5.32 -6.33 -3.45
CA TYR A 154 -4.55 -7.29 -2.65
C TYR A 154 -3.72 -8.19 -3.54
N GLN A 155 -4.28 -8.72 -4.64
CA GLN A 155 -3.54 -9.56 -5.57
C GLN A 155 -2.32 -8.84 -6.15
N ALA A 156 -2.46 -7.57 -6.53
CA ALA A 156 -1.35 -6.77 -7.01
C ALA A 156 -0.25 -6.58 -5.93
N LEU A 157 -0.66 -6.23 -4.70
CA LEU A 157 0.26 -6.05 -3.58
C LEU A 157 0.98 -7.35 -3.18
N LEU A 158 0.24 -8.46 -3.10
CA LEU A 158 0.79 -9.78 -2.78
C LEU A 158 1.74 -10.28 -3.88
N ALA A 159 1.42 -10.05 -5.16
CA ALA A 159 2.32 -10.37 -6.27
C ALA A 159 3.62 -9.57 -6.18
N MET A 160 3.57 -8.29 -5.78
CA MET A 160 4.76 -7.49 -5.54
C MET A 160 5.59 -8.03 -4.37
N TYR A 161 4.96 -8.44 -3.25
CA TYR A 161 5.68 -9.08 -2.14
C TYR A 161 6.35 -10.38 -2.55
N GLN A 162 5.66 -11.23 -3.32
CA GLN A 162 6.19 -12.49 -3.84
C GLN A 162 7.37 -12.29 -4.81
N ALA A 163 7.37 -11.18 -5.56
CA ALA A 163 8.44 -10.85 -6.49
C ALA A 163 9.77 -10.50 -5.78
N ASN A 164 9.74 -10.18 -4.48
CA ASN A 164 10.89 -9.89 -3.63
C ASN A 164 11.89 -8.90 -4.27
N VAL A 165 11.37 -7.76 -4.75
CA VAL A 165 12.10 -6.77 -5.55
C VAL A 165 12.66 -5.58 -4.75
N PHE A 166 12.61 -5.64 -3.42
CA PHE A 166 13.04 -4.57 -2.51
C PHE A 166 14.04 -5.10 -1.49
N THR A 167 14.96 -4.25 -1.04
CA THR A 167 15.96 -4.59 -0.02
C THR A 167 15.60 -3.90 1.30
N PRO A 168 15.19 -4.63 2.36
CA PRO A 168 14.75 -3.98 3.59
C PRO A 168 15.85 -3.26 4.38
N ASN A 169 17.13 -3.52 4.12
CA ASN A 169 18.23 -2.84 4.79
C ASN A 169 18.44 -1.44 4.21
N VAL A 170 18.09 -0.39 4.98
CA VAL A 170 18.17 1.01 4.51
C VAL A 170 19.59 1.50 4.20
N CYS A 171 20.61 0.73 4.58
CA CYS A 171 22.01 0.97 4.28
C CYS A 171 22.53 0.19 3.06
N GLU A 172 21.66 -0.47 2.30
CA GLU A 172 21.97 -1.06 1.01
C GLU A 172 21.40 -0.19 -0.11
N GLU A 173 22.10 -0.11 -1.25
CA GLU A 173 21.64 0.71 -2.37
C GLU A 173 20.45 0.01 -3.03
N GLU A 174 19.33 0.74 -3.16
CA GLU A 174 18.14 0.15 -3.74
C GLU A 174 18.31 -0.05 -5.26
N GLN A 175 17.78 -1.17 -5.76
CA GLN A 175 17.87 -1.46 -7.18
C GLN A 175 17.05 -0.45 -8.00
N PRO A 176 17.55 -0.04 -9.18
CA PRO A 176 16.85 0.90 -10.04
C PRO A 176 15.41 0.44 -10.31
N MET A 177 14.46 1.39 -10.26
CA MET A 177 13.04 1.18 -10.53
C MET A 177 12.79 0.86 -12.02
N THR A 178 13.17 -0.35 -12.43
CA THR A 178 13.18 -0.83 -13.83
C THR A 178 12.78 -2.29 -13.90
N GLY A 179 12.51 -2.80 -15.11
CA GLY A 179 12.23 -4.21 -15.34
C GLY A 179 11.06 -4.74 -14.50
N ASN A 180 11.26 -5.89 -13.86
CA ASN A 180 10.23 -6.53 -13.04
C ASN A 180 9.78 -5.65 -11.87
N LYS A 181 10.73 -4.96 -11.21
CA LYS A 181 10.42 -4.08 -10.07
C LYS A 181 9.44 -2.99 -10.46
N LEU A 182 9.72 -2.28 -11.55
CA LEU A 182 8.80 -1.26 -12.07
C LEU A 182 7.43 -1.85 -12.37
N GLN A 183 7.37 -3.02 -13.03
CA GLN A 183 6.10 -3.64 -13.40
C GLN A 183 5.22 -3.96 -12.20
N VAL A 184 5.75 -4.62 -11.16
CA VAL A 184 4.94 -5.03 -10.00
C VAL A 184 4.54 -3.84 -9.12
N VAL A 185 5.43 -2.85 -8.97
CA VAL A 185 5.15 -1.62 -8.22
C VAL A 185 4.12 -0.77 -8.95
N GLN A 186 4.25 -0.62 -10.26
CA GLN A 186 3.29 0.14 -11.07
C GLN A 186 1.92 -0.53 -11.13
N ASN A 187 1.86 -1.87 -11.21
CA ASN A 187 0.60 -2.60 -11.12
C ASN A 187 -0.09 -2.37 -9.77
N THR A 188 0.66 -2.41 -8.68
CA THR A 188 0.12 -2.16 -7.33
C THR A 188 -0.38 -0.72 -7.20
N PHE A 189 0.44 0.25 -7.60
CA PHE A 189 0.05 1.67 -7.61
C PHE A 189 -1.23 1.88 -8.42
N ASN A 190 -1.29 1.33 -9.65
CA ASN A 190 -2.46 1.44 -10.51
C ASN A 190 -3.70 0.80 -9.88
N ALA A 191 -3.57 -0.35 -9.24
CA ALA A 191 -4.68 -1.02 -8.55
C ALA A 191 -5.23 -0.15 -7.41
N PHE A 192 -4.36 0.50 -6.64
CA PHE A 192 -4.78 1.35 -5.52
C PHE A 192 -5.48 2.62 -6.00
N VAL A 193 -4.91 3.31 -6.99
CA VAL A 193 -5.44 4.59 -7.46
C VAL A 193 -6.74 4.45 -8.25
N GLN A 194 -7.10 3.24 -8.69
CA GLN A 194 -8.39 2.97 -9.34
C GLN A 194 -9.53 2.70 -8.35
N THR A 195 -9.23 2.54 -7.05
CA THR A 195 -10.26 2.26 -6.05
C THR A 195 -11.17 3.46 -5.77
N PRO A 196 -12.45 3.24 -5.41
CA PRO A 196 -13.37 4.33 -5.03
C PRO A 196 -12.82 5.22 -3.91
N MET A 197 -12.14 4.63 -2.93
CA MET A 197 -11.54 5.34 -1.79
C MET A 197 -10.47 6.32 -2.23
N PHE A 198 -9.60 5.89 -3.17
CA PHE A 198 -8.61 6.79 -3.72
C PHE A 198 -9.24 7.90 -4.56
N GLN A 199 -10.31 7.62 -5.30
CA GLN A 199 -11.02 8.66 -6.08
C GLN A 199 -11.62 9.74 -5.18
N LEU A 200 -12.20 9.35 -4.03
CA LEU A 200 -12.68 10.29 -3.00
C LEU A 200 -11.52 11.12 -2.42
N ALA A 201 -10.41 10.46 -2.05
CA ALA A 201 -9.21 11.13 -1.55
C ALA A 201 -8.60 12.11 -2.57
N TYR A 202 -8.52 11.71 -3.85
CA TYR A 202 -8.03 12.56 -4.93
C TYR A 202 -8.92 13.78 -5.11
N LYS A 203 -10.25 13.60 -5.10
CA LYS A 203 -11.19 14.72 -5.15
C LYS A 203 -11.00 15.69 -3.97
N TYR A 204 -10.87 15.17 -2.75
CA TYR A 204 -10.60 16.00 -1.57
C TYR A 204 -9.31 16.80 -1.73
N MET A 205 -8.23 16.15 -2.17
CA MET A 205 -6.93 16.79 -2.41
C MET A 205 -6.98 17.86 -3.52
N ARG A 206 -7.82 17.66 -4.55
CA ARG A 206 -8.11 18.65 -5.59
C ARG A 206 -8.81 19.88 -5.01
N ASP A 207 -9.86 19.67 -4.23
CA ASP A 207 -10.66 20.74 -3.64
C ASP A 207 -9.84 21.58 -2.65
N HIS A 208 -8.83 20.98 -2.01
CA HIS A 208 -7.89 21.64 -1.09
C HIS A 208 -6.65 22.24 -1.77
N GLY A 209 -6.55 22.15 -3.10
CA GLY A 209 -5.45 22.74 -3.88
C GLY A 209 -4.09 22.04 -3.73
N VAL A 210 -4.05 20.84 -3.14
CA VAL A 210 -2.80 20.06 -3.00
C VAL A 210 -2.60 19.09 -4.18
N ALA A 211 -3.67 18.71 -4.87
CA ALA A 211 -3.61 17.94 -6.11
C ALA A 211 -3.98 18.79 -7.34
N GLY A 212 -3.21 18.59 -8.41
CA GLY A 212 -3.46 19.16 -9.75
C GLY A 212 -4.13 18.15 -10.68
N GLU A 213 -4.05 18.35 -11.99
CA GLU A 213 -4.63 17.41 -12.97
C GLU A 213 -3.98 16.03 -12.83
N TRP A 214 -4.71 14.96 -13.12
CA TRP A 214 -4.27 13.60 -12.81
C TRP A 214 -2.91 13.26 -13.42
N ASN A 215 -2.63 13.68 -14.65
CA ASN A 215 -1.36 13.43 -15.32
C ASN A 215 -0.15 14.03 -14.58
N GLU A 216 -0.32 15.17 -13.92
CA GLU A 216 0.73 15.81 -13.13
C GLU A 216 0.74 15.30 -11.69
N PHE A 217 -0.43 15.12 -11.10
CA PHE A 217 -0.56 14.66 -9.73
C PHE A 217 -0.09 13.20 -9.57
N SER A 218 -0.40 12.32 -10.52
CA SER A 218 0.08 10.93 -10.50
C SER A 218 1.61 10.83 -10.49
N GLN A 219 2.31 11.71 -11.23
CA GLN A 219 3.77 11.78 -11.20
C GLN A 219 4.29 12.28 -9.84
N LYS A 220 3.66 13.30 -9.27
CA LYS A 220 4.00 13.80 -7.92
C LYS A 220 3.75 12.74 -6.86
N LEU A 221 2.64 12.03 -6.95
CA LEU A 221 2.27 10.96 -6.03
C LEU A 221 3.22 9.76 -6.15
N TRP A 222 3.57 9.39 -7.39
CA TRP A 222 4.61 8.39 -7.64
C TRP A 222 5.93 8.79 -6.98
N ASN A 223 6.39 10.03 -7.20
CA ASN A 223 7.62 10.52 -6.59
C ASN A 223 7.55 10.59 -5.07
N LEU A 224 6.40 11.00 -4.51
CA LEU A 224 6.16 11.05 -3.07
C LEU A 224 6.40 9.68 -2.44
N TRP A 225 5.84 8.61 -3.01
CA TRP A 225 5.92 7.28 -2.44
C TRP A 225 7.16 6.50 -2.86
N MET A 226 7.56 6.59 -4.12
CA MET A 226 8.58 5.72 -4.73
C MET A 226 9.95 6.38 -4.88
N GLY A 227 10.04 7.70 -4.67
CA GLY A 227 11.33 8.40 -4.76
C GLY A 227 12.26 7.97 -3.64
N THR A 228 13.48 7.60 -4.01
CA THR A 228 14.47 7.07 -3.07
C THR A 228 15.27 8.17 -2.39
N TYR A 229 15.70 7.89 -1.18
CA TYR A 229 16.54 8.76 -0.38
C TYR A 229 17.41 7.93 0.57
N SER A 230 18.40 8.55 1.20
CA SER A 230 19.24 7.87 2.19
C SER A 230 18.81 8.09 3.63
N ARG A 231 18.84 7.01 4.42
CA ARG A 231 18.75 7.03 5.89
C ARG A 231 20.07 6.69 6.59
N CYS A 232 21.15 6.50 5.82
CA CYS A 232 22.44 6.02 6.31
C CYS A 232 23.59 7.02 6.08
N HIS A 233 24.60 6.97 6.94
CA HIS A 233 25.72 7.92 6.90
C HIS A 233 26.54 7.83 5.60
N HIS A 234 26.67 6.63 5.01
CA HIS A 234 27.36 6.42 3.73
C HIS A 234 26.47 6.71 2.51
N ARG A 235 25.30 7.33 2.72
CA ARG A 235 24.44 7.92 1.68
C ARG A 235 23.88 6.95 0.63
N ALA A 236 23.77 5.66 0.94
CA ALA A 236 23.07 4.71 0.06
C ALA A 236 21.60 5.11 -0.06
N GLN A 237 21.06 5.12 -1.29
CA GLN A 237 19.65 5.41 -1.56
C GLN A 237 18.81 4.14 -1.34
N GLY A 238 18.73 3.71 -0.08
CA GLY A 238 18.13 2.43 0.32
C GLY A 238 16.72 2.53 0.90
N SER A 239 16.02 3.65 0.74
CA SER A 239 14.71 3.85 1.35
C SER A 239 13.82 4.73 0.49
N SER A 240 12.51 4.51 0.59
CA SER A 240 11.44 5.30 -0.01
C SER A 240 10.23 5.28 0.93
N GLY A 241 9.24 6.15 0.69
CA GLY A 241 7.99 6.12 1.47
C GLY A 241 7.25 4.79 1.36
N TRP A 242 7.28 4.19 0.16
CA TRP A 242 6.68 2.88 -0.11
C TRP A 242 7.38 1.77 0.65
N GLU A 243 8.72 1.75 0.63
CA GLU A 243 9.51 0.79 1.38
C GLU A 243 9.26 0.92 2.88
N HIS A 244 9.31 2.14 3.40
CA HIS A 244 9.09 2.41 4.81
C HIS A 244 7.69 1.97 5.29
N VAL A 245 6.63 2.21 4.51
CA VAL A 245 5.25 1.92 4.95
C VAL A 245 4.81 0.51 4.54
N PHE A 246 4.86 0.17 3.26
CA PHE A 246 4.21 -1.03 2.71
C PHE A 246 5.13 -2.24 2.58
N ILE A 247 6.46 -2.07 2.51
CA ILE A 247 7.41 -3.19 2.45
C ILE A 247 7.98 -3.53 3.83
N GLY A 248 8.23 -2.49 4.64
CA GLY A 248 9.06 -2.57 5.81
C GLY A 248 10.55 -2.40 5.49
N GLU A 249 11.26 -1.80 6.44
CA GLU A 249 12.70 -1.59 6.35
C GLU A 249 13.33 -1.60 7.76
N TRP A 250 14.61 -1.92 7.85
CA TRP A 250 15.38 -1.93 9.09
C TRP A 250 16.70 -1.19 8.96
N LYS A 251 17.19 -0.71 10.10
CA LYS A 251 18.49 -0.06 10.23
C LYS A 251 19.24 -0.67 11.40
N GLY A 252 20.38 -1.29 11.11
CA GLY A 252 21.09 -2.06 12.12
C GLY A 252 20.21 -3.21 12.61
N ASN A 253 19.89 -3.25 13.91
CA ASN A 253 19.09 -4.33 14.51
C ASN A 253 17.64 -3.92 14.80
N GLU A 254 17.17 -2.81 14.24
CA GLU A 254 15.84 -2.25 14.53
C GLU A 254 15.01 -2.09 13.26
N VAL A 255 13.76 -2.54 13.31
CA VAL A 255 12.77 -2.31 12.25
C VAL A 255 12.26 -0.87 12.37
N ASP A 256 12.62 -0.03 11.40
CA ASP A 256 12.27 1.40 11.38
C ASP A 256 10.85 1.60 10.84
N GLY A 257 10.54 0.98 9.69
CA GLY A 257 9.25 1.07 9.01
C GLY A 257 8.31 -0.12 9.29
N GLN A 258 7.60 -0.59 8.26
CA GLN A 258 6.61 -1.67 8.27
C GLN A 258 5.30 -1.29 8.98
N HIS A 259 4.45 -0.61 8.23
CA HIS A 259 3.16 -0.10 8.66
C HIS A 259 1.99 -0.66 7.83
N SER A 260 2.18 -1.85 7.24
CA SER A 260 1.16 -2.59 6.49
C SER A 260 0.84 -3.91 7.18
N TRP A 261 -0.42 -4.09 7.60
CA TRP A 261 -0.86 -5.36 8.17
C TRP A 261 -0.79 -6.50 7.16
N VAL A 262 -0.98 -6.22 5.86
CA VAL A 262 -0.87 -7.25 4.81
C VAL A 262 0.57 -7.75 4.74
N LYS A 263 1.56 -6.85 4.79
CA LYS A 263 2.97 -7.26 4.84
C LYS A 263 3.26 -8.05 6.10
N TYR A 264 2.84 -7.53 7.26
CA TYR A 264 2.98 -8.23 8.53
C TYR A 264 2.41 -9.66 8.47
N TYR A 265 1.19 -9.81 7.95
CA TYR A 265 0.53 -11.10 7.78
C TYR A 265 1.36 -12.05 6.90
N THR A 266 1.87 -11.59 5.75
CA THR A 266 2.70 -12.45 4.89
C THR A 266 3.99 -12.90 5.58
N LEU A 267 4.61 -12.04 6.38
CA LEU A 267 5.80 -12.39 7.17
C LEU A 267 5.43 -13.37 8.30
N GLN A 268 4.25 -13.21 8.92
CA GLN A 268 3.76 -14.08 9.98
C GLN A 268 3.50 -15.49 9.45
N GLN A 269 2.89 -15.59 8.27
CA GLN A 269 2.69 -16.88 7.59
C GLN A 269 4.00 -17.56 7.16
N ALA A 270 5.06 -16.78 7.01
CA ALA A 270 6.40 -17.27 6.67
C ALA A 270 7.27 -17.57 7.91
N ASP A 271 6.71 -17.50 9.13
CA ASP A 271 7.44 -17.62 10.40
C ASP A 271 8.60 -16.63 10.52
N GLN A 272 8.47 -15.45 9.89
CA GLN A 272 9.48 -14.39 9.89
C GLN A 272 9.18 -13.27 10.89
N VAL A 273 8.03 -13.27 11.55
CA VAL A 273 7.74 -12.35 12.65
C VAL A 273 7.40 -13.10 13.91
N ASP A 274 7.84 -12.55 15.04
CA ASP A 274 7.54 -13.05 16.39
C ASP A 274 6.91 -11.91 17.20
N TYR A 275 5.64 -12.07 17.56
CA TYR A 275 4.81 -11.03 18.17
C TYR A 275 5.01 -11.00 19.68
N TYR A 276 5.46 -9.88 20.24
CA TYR A 276 5.79 -9.82 21.67
C TYR A 276 4.65 -9.31 22.56
N GLY A 277 3.67 -8.60 22.00
CA GLY A 277 2.56 -8.01 22.74
C GLY A 277 2.29 -6.55 22.41
N TYR A 278 1.17 -6.05 22.91
CA TYR A 278 0.70 -4.68 22.65
C TYR A 278 1.14 -3.70 23.73
N LYS A 279 1.31 -2.44 23.33
CA LYS A 279 1.35 -1.31 24.26
C LYS A 279 -0.04 -0.75 24.48
N ASN A 280 -0.75 -0.51 23.38
CA ASN A 280 -2.08 0.05 23.30
C ASN A 280 -2.76 -0.52 22.05
N HIS A 281 -4.09 -0.54 22.05
CA HIS A 281 -4.90 -0.82 20.87
C HIS A 281 -6.31 -0.27 21.06
N ASP A 282 -6.98 0.03 19.94
CA ASP A 282 -8.38 0.41 19.90
C ASP A 282 -9.13 -0.50 18.93
N ALA A 283 -10.00 -1.32 19.52
CA ALA A 283 -10.68 -2.43 18.85
C ALA A 283 -9.69 -3.28 18.03
N ASP A 284 -10.13 -3.78 16.88
CA ASP A 284 -9.32 -4.52 15.91
C ASP A 284 -8.99 -3.63 14.70
N LEU A 285 -8.80 -2.32 14.94
CA LEU A 285 -8.61 -1.30 13.90
C LEU A 285 -7.23 -0.65 13.93
N ILE A 286 -6.69 -0.44 15.13
CA ILE A 286 -5.40 0.22 15.33
C ILE A 286 -4.74 -0.33 16.59
N GLY A 287 -3.43 -0.47 16.54
CA GLY A 287 -2.63 -0.86 17.70
C GLY A 287 -1.19 -0.42 17.58
N SER A 288 -0.55 -0.19 18.72
CA SER A 288 0.90 -0.07 18.84
C SER A 288 1.45 -1.27 19.60
N PHE A 289 2.39 -2.00 19.02
CA PHE A 289 2.90 -3.25 19.58
C PHE A 289 4.39 -3.47 19.26
N GLN A 290 4.94 -4.49 19.92
CA GLN A 290 6.32 -4.94 19.78
C GLN A 290 6.37 -6.30 19.09
N TYR A 291 7.35 -6.49 18.22
CA TYR A 291 7.62 -7.77 17.56
C TYR A 291 9.04 -7.78 17.01
N THR A 292 9.56 -8.94 16.62
CA THR A 292 10.73 -9.02 15.74
C THR A 292 10.31 -9.36 14.33
N TRP A 293 11.01 -8.82 13.34
CA TRP A 293 11.04 -9.33 11.97
C TRP A 293 12.43 -9.91 11.72
N GLU A 294 12.49 -11.22 11.48
CA GLU A 294 13.71 -12.02 11.53
C GLU A 294 14.43 -11.79 12.88
N ASN A 295 15.62 -11.20 12.85
CA ASN A 295 16.40 -10.85 14.04
C ASN A 295 16.39 -9.34 14.36
N HIS A 296 15.52 -8.57 13.70
CA HIS A 296 15.39 -7.12 13.90
C HIS A 296 14.20 -6.81 14.79
N LEU A 297 14.43 -6.09 15.89
CA LEU A 297 13.38 -5.73 16.83
C LEU A 297 12.62 -4.48 16.34
N LYS A 298 11.30 -4.55 16.28
CA LYS A 298 10.46 -3.35 16.28
C LYS A 298 10.09 -3.01 17.72
N ARG A 299 10.75 -2.02 18.32
CA ARG A 299 10.55 -1.65 19.74
C ARG A 299 9.11 -1.23 20.01
N LEU A 300 8.57 -0.42 19.12
CA LEU A 300 7.20 0.02 19.15
C LEU A 300 6.82 0.47 17.74
N GLY A 301 5.73 -0.04 17.21
CA GLY A 301 5.04 0.61 16.11
C GLY A 301 3.70 -0.03 15.86
N GLY A 302 2.99 0.52 14.88
CA GLY A 302 1.60 0.18 14.66
C GLY A 302 1.24 0.33 13.20
N PHE A 303 0.10 -0.25 12.86
CA PHE A 303 -0.53 -0.12 11.56
C PHE A 303 -2.03 -0.23 11.72
N PHE A 304 -2.76 0.14 10.67
CA PHE A 304 -4.17 -0.13 10.59
C PHE A 304 -4.39 -1.64 10.47
N LEU A 305 -5.43 -2.12 11.12
CA LEU A 305 -5.95 -3.47 11.01
C LEU A 305 -7.34 -3.39 10.39
N ASN A 306 -7.75 -4.42 9.65
CA ASN A 306 -9.07 -4.49 9.03
C ASN A 306 -9.39 -3.31 8.07
N THR A 307 -8.37 -2.73 7.45
CA THR A 307 -8.46 -1.79 6.32
C THR A 307 -7.98 -2.43 5.03
N SER A 308 -8.48 -1.98 3.88
CA SER A 308 -7.85 -2.33 2.60
C SER A 308 -6.54 -1.55 2.39
N PRO A 309 -5.55 -2.10 1.67
CA PRO A 309 -4.28 -1.42 1.45
C PRO A 309 -4.43 -0.14 0.62
N ALA A 310 -5.44 -0.04 -0.26
CA ALA A 310 -5.76 1.20 -0.96
C ALA A 310 -6.40 2.25 -0.04
N PHE A 311 -7.18 1.85 0.97
CA PHE A 311 -7.68 2.77 2.00
C PHE A 311 -6.50 3.37 2.78
N ASP A 312 -5.58 2.54 3.26
CA ASP A 312 -4.36 2.97 3.96
C ASP A 312 -3.55 3.93 3.07
N PHE A 313 -3.26 3.54 1.84
CA PHE A 313 -2.50 4.37 0.90
C PHE A 313 -3.16 5.74 0.68
N SER A 314 -4.48 5.76 0.49
CA SER A 314 -5.25 6.98 0.24
C SER A 314 -5.25 7.90 1.45
N LEU A 315 -5.54 7.36 2.64
CA LEU A 315 -5.63 8.11 3.88
C LEU A 315 -4.27 8.67 4.30
N LEU A 316 -3.22 7.83 4.25
CA LEU A 316 -1.86 8.27 4.57
C LEU A 316 -1.36 9.33 3.59
N THR A 317 -1.73 9.24 2.30
CA THR A 317 -1.43 10.29 1.30
C THR A 317 -2.11 11.61 1.65
N VAL A 318 -3.42 11.58 1.94
CA VAL A 318 -4.19 12.79 2.32
C VAL A 318 -3.57 13.43 3.56
N CYS A 319 -3.33 12.64 4.60
CA CYS A 319 -2.74 13.13 5.85
C CYS A 319 -1.34 13.73 5.63
N ALA A 320 -0.47 13.08 4.83
CA ALA A 320 0.86 13.61 4.54
C ALA A 320 0.86 14.93 3.76
N LEU A 321 -0.13 15.13 2.88
CA LEU A 321 -0.20 16.33 2.03
C LEU A 321 -1.01 17.48 2.63
N THR A 322 -1.92 17.20 3.56
CA THR A 322 -2.85 18.21 4.11
C THR A 322 -2.70 18.47 5.60
N GLU A 323 -2.29 17.46 6.38
CA GLU A 323 -2.20 17.54 7.85
C GLU A 323 -0.92 16.86 8.38
N PRO A 324 0.29 17.24 7.91
CA PRO A 324 1.54 16.56 8.26
C PRO A 324 1.99 16.83 9.70
N GLY A 325 2.88 15.98 10.20
CA GLY A 325 3.52 16.09 11.52
C GLY A 325 3.07 15.01 12.50
N ALA A 326 3.60 15.05 13.73
CA ALA A 326 3.23 14.14 14.81
C ALA A 326 1.75 14.30 15.16
N ASN A 327 0.99 13.22 14.97
CA ASN A 327 -0.45 13.14 15.22
C ASN A 327 -1.19 14.34 14.61
N GLY A 328 -0.79 14.76 13.41
CA GLY A 328 -1.28 15.97 12.74
C GLY A 328 -2.69 15.78 12.18
N CYS A 329 -2.88 14.69 11.45
CA CYS A 329 -4.16 14.31 10.86
C CYS A 329 -5.00 13.58 11.91
N ARG A 330 -6.17 14.12 12.31
CA ARG A 330 -7.00 13.56 13.39
C ARG A 330 -8.45 13.41 12.97
N PHE A 331 -9.01 12.22 13.17
CA PHE A 331 -10.37 11.86 12.79
C PHE A 331 -10.90 10.76 13.72
N MET A 332 -12.15 10.37 13.52
CA MET A 332 -12.76 9.20 14.10
C MET A 332 -12.87 8.11 13.03
N LEU A 333 -12.58 6.87 13.39
CA LEU A 333 -12.83 5.70 12.55
C LEU A 333 -13.63 4.70 13.37
N GLU A 334 -14.85 4.35 12.93
CA GLU A 334 -15.76 3.47 13.70
C GLU A 334 -15.97 3.91 15.17
N ASN A 335 -15.97 5.22 15.41
CA ASN A 335 -16.06 5.85 16.74
C ASN A 335 -14.80 5.73 17.64
N PHE A 336 -13.67 5.27 17.11
CA PHE A 336 -12.38 5.34 17.78
C PHE A 336 -11.61 6.59 17.34
N PRO A 337 -11.02 7.37 18.26
CA PRO A 337 -10.15 8.47 17.90
C PRO A 337 -8.88 7.91 17.25
N VAL A 338 -8.57 8.38 16.06
CA VAL A 338 -7.36 8.01 15.34
C VAL A 338 -6.62 9.27 14.95
N SER A 339 -5.30 9.19 15.02
CA SER A 339 -4.42 10.16 14.38
C SER A 339 -3.47 9.47 13.40
N VAL A 340 -2.95 10.23 12.44
CA VAL A 340 -1.83 9.80 11.60
C VAL A 340 -0.66 10.73 11.85
N THR A 341 0.49 10.12 12.13
CA THR A 341 1.79 10.80 12.07
C THR A 341 2.37 10.62 10.69
N SER A 342 2.74 11.73 10.04
CA SER A 342 3.38 11.68 8.73
C SER A 342 4.46 12.75 8.59
N TYR A 343 5.55 12.39 7.90
CA TYR A 343 6.64 13.31 7.61
C TYR A 343 7.10 13.14 6.18
N THR A 344 7.59 14.22 5.58
CA THR A 344 8.22 14.23 4.27
C THR A 344 9.67 14.69 4.37
N GLN A 345 10.47 14.39 3.36
CA GLN A 345 11.84 14.83 3.23
C GLN A 345 12.23 15.12 1.78
N SER A 346 13.34 15.81 1.58
CA SER A 346 13.93 15.96 0.24
C SER A 346 14.49 14.63 -0.26
N CYS A 347 14.35 14.42 -1.56
CA CYS A 347 14.88 13.29 -2.31
C CYS A 347 15.20 13.73 -3.74
N ASP A 348 15.81 12.84 -4.55
CA ASP A 348 16.18 13.15 -5.93
C ASP A 348 14.94 13.43 -6.82
N ALA A 349 13.77 12.94 -6.42
CA ALA A 349 12.49 13.16 -7.08
C ALA A 349 11.73 14.41 -6.58
N GLY A 350 12.33 15.21 -5.69
CA GLY A 350 11.74 16.40 -5.07
C GLY A 350 11.42 16.19 -3.59
N ILE A 351 10.13 16.08 -3.26
CA ILE A 351 9.65 15.79 -1.90
C ILE A 351 9.15 14.34 -1.88
N CYS A 352 9.69 13.54 -0.98
CA CYS A 352 9.32 12.16 -0.75
C CYS A 352 8.73 11.98 0.65
N LEU A 353 7.87 10.99 0.82
CA LEU A 353 7.36 10.58 2.11
C LEU A 353 8.48 9.91 2.92
N ALA A 354 8.74 10.45 4.11
CA ALA A 354 9.66 9.85 5.07
C ALA A 354 8.95 8.76 5.87
N THR A 355 7.74 9.02 6.35
CA THR A 355 6.95 8.02 7.08
C THR A 355 5.50 8.44 7.10
N ALA A 356 4.59 7.48 7.22
CA ALA A 356 3.19 7.71 7.55
C ALA A 356 2.64 6.48 8.25
N TYR A 357 2.06 6.66 9.43
CA TYR A 357 1.47 5.56 10.21
C TYR A 357 0.39 6.07 11.16
N PRO A 358 -0.57 5.21 11.51
CA PRO A 358 -1.59 5.56 12.49
C PRO A 358 -1.06 5.52 13.92
N ALA A 359 -1.60 6.38 14.77
CA ALA A 359 -1.33 6.47 16.20
C ALA A 359 -2.62 6.77 16.97
N GLU A 360 -2.71 6.26 18.20
CA GLU A 360 -3.83 6.47 19.14
C GLU A 360 -3.73 7.80 19.88
#